data_AF-A0A7X1WML6-F1
#
_entry.id   AF-A0A7X1WML6-F1
#
_cell.length_a   1.000
_cell.length_b   1.000
_cell.length_c   1.000
_cell.angle_alpha   90.00
_cell.angle_beta   90.00
_cell.angle_gamma   90.00
#
_symmetry.space_group_name_H-M   'P 1'
#
loop_
_entity.id
_entity.type
_entity.pdbx_description
1 polymer ?
#
loop_
_entity_poly.entity_id
_entity_poly.type
_entity_poly.pdbx_seq_one_letter_code
_entity_poly.pdbx_strand_id
1 'polypeptide(L)'
;MRKKIFLGHISARDLPFSFQSHYHWIISVYARKPGGVERLLLETHGYYAIPAPWTFAFHVDDDESPEPVEAHQIRVQVLDKDVLIADASEQFAIDWVASEVSVHNLVLVPRAI
;
A
#
# COMPACT_ATOMS: atom_id res chain seq x y z
N MET A 1 -1.82 -24.54 -0.13
CA MET A 1 -1.64 -23.10 -0.36
C MET A 1 -2.09 -22.35 0.87
N ARG A 2 -1.15 -21.70 1.55
CA ARG A 2 -1.45 -20.83 2.68
C ARG A 2 -1.77 -19.45 2.11
N LYS A 3 -2.86 -18.82 2.56
CA LYS A 3 -3.22 -17.47 2.14
C LYS A 3 -2.78 -16.48 3.20
N LYS A 4 -2.18 -15.38 2.75
CA LYS A 4 -1.89 -14.21 3.55
C LYS A 4 -2.94 -13.14 3.27
N ILE A 5 -3.45 -12.54 4.32
CA ILE A 5 -4.48 -11.51 4.26
C ILE A 5 -3.90 -10.22 4.84
N PHE A 6 -3.88 -9.17 4.04
CA PHE A 6 -3.45 -7.83 4.46
C PHE A 6 -4.67 -6.94 4.52
N LEU A 7 -5.04 -6.53 5.72
CA LEU A 7 -6.14 -5.61 5.97
C LEU A 7 -5.56 -4.27 6.40
N GLY A 8 -6.32 -3.19 6.21
CA GLY A 8 -5.93 -1.94 6.81
C GLY A 8 -6.84 -0.77 6.56
N HIS A 9 -6.49 0.32 7.22
CA HIS A 9 -7.14 1.62 7.11
C HIS A 9 -6.15 2.62 6.55
N ILE A 10 -6.66 3.56 5.74
CA ILE A 10 -5.87 4.65 5.19
C ILE A 10 -6.43 5.96 5.72
N SER A 11 -5.58 6.69 6.45
CA SER A 11 -5.90 8.00 6.99
C SER A 11 -5.37 9.09 6.06
N ALA A 12 -6.28 9.96 5.61
CA ALA A 12 -5.98 11.17 4.84
C ALA A 12 -5.94 12.43 5.71
N ARG A 13 -5.98 12.29 7.04
CA ARG A 13 -6.17 13.41 7.99
C ARG A 13 -5.11 14.51 7.88
N ASP A 14 -3.90 14.15 7.42
CA ASP A 14 -2.74 15.03 7.37
C ASP A 14 -2.57 15.67 5.97
N LEU A 15 -3.50 15.41 5.03
CA LEU A 15 -3.49 16.04 3.71
C LEU A 15 -4.12 17.44 3.76
N PRO A 16 -3.49 18.46 3.16
CA PRO A 16 -4.02 19.82 3.13
C PRO A 16 -5.13 20.02 2.08
N PHE A 17 -5.64 18.93 1.48
CA PHE A 17 -6.64 18.94 0.43
C PHE A 17 -7.62 17.78 0.58
N SER A 18 -8.80 17.93 -0.01
CA SER A 18 -9.81 16.85 -0.09
C SER A 18 -9.66 16.05 -1.38
N PHE A 19 -9.95 14.76 -1.33
CA PHE A 19 -9.94 13.88 -2.50
C PHE A 19 -10.93 14.37 -3.56
N GLN A 20 -10.45 14.49 -4.80
CA GLN A 20 -11.23 14.86 -5.97
C GLN A 20 -11.45 13.66 -6.87
N SER A 21 -12.47 13.73 -7.73
CA SER A 21 -12.82 12.63 -8.67
C SER A 21 -11.74 12.33 -9.71
N HIS A 22 -10.84 13.28 -9.97
CA HIS A 22 -9.74 13.12 -10.91
C HIS A 22 -8.48 12.52 -10.27
N TYR A 23 -8.46 12.32 -8.95
CA TYR A 23 -7.34 11.66 -8.30
C TYR A 23 -7.39 10.15 -8.54
N HIS A 24 -6.20 9.60 -8.76
CA HIS A 24 -5.96 8.18 -8.89
C HIS A 24 -5.20 7.72 -7.66
N TRP A 25 -5.68 6.69 -6.97
CA TRP A 25 -4.96 6.11 -5.85
C TRP A 25 -4.50 4.70 -6.20
N ILE A 26 -3.34 4.32 -5.68
CA ILE A 26 -2.71 3.02 -5.89
C ILE A 26 -2.27 2.49 -4.53
N ILE A 27 -2.59 1.23 -4.24
CA ILE A 27 -2.10 0.51 -3.08
C ILE A 27 -1.32 -0.70 -3.59
N SER A 28 -0.05 -0.77 -3.19
CA SER A 28 0.88 -1.78 -3.71
C SER A 28 1.59 -2.50 -2.58
N VAL A 29 1.79 -3.80 -2.74
CA VAL A 29 2.57 -4.67 -1.84
C VAL A 29 3.82 -5.13 -2.58
N TYR A 30 4.97 -4.95 -1.95
CA TYR A 30 6.28 -5.27 -2.51
C TYR A 30 7.02 -6.28 -1.64
N ALA A 31 7.83 -7.12 -2.28
CA ALA A 31 8.94 -7.83 -1.67
C ALA A 31 10.26 -7.13 -2.04
N ARG A 32 11.00 -6.67 -1.04
CA ARG A 32 12.35 -6.16 -1.20
C ARG A 32 13.35 -7.30 -1.13
N LYS A 33 14.11 -7.48 -2.20
CA LYS A 33 15.21 -8.45 -2.30
C LYS A 33 16.53 -7.84 -1.80
N PRO A 34 17.52 -8.69 -1.48
CA PRO A 34 18.88 -8.24 -1.22
C PRO A 34 19.43 -7.33 -2.31
N GLY A 35 20.05 -6.23 -1.88
CA GLY A 35 20.54 -5.18 -2.78
C GLY A 35 19.49 -4.11 -3.13
N GLY A 36 18.34 -4.10 -2.45
CA GLY A 36 17.34 -3.04 -2.57
C GLY A 36 16.41 -3.16 -3.78
N VAL A 37 16.45 -4.28 -4.50
CA VAL A 37 15.55 -4.52 -5.64
C VAL A 37 14.15 -4.81 -5.14
N GLU A 38 13.17 -4.01 -5.53
CA GLU A 38 11.76 -4.21 -5.18
C GLU A 38 11.04 -5.02 -6.27
N ARG A 39 10.27 -6.03 -5.85
CA ARG A 39 9.36 -6.80 -6.70
C ARG A 39 7.93 -6.52 -6.25
N LEU A 40 7.09 -6.05 -7.18
CA LEU A 40 5.65 -5.95 -6.95
C LEU A 40 5.05 -7.35 -6.79
N LEU A 41 4.32 -7.57 -5.71
CA LEU A 41 3.55 -8.78 -5.48
C LEU A 41 2.09 -8.57 -5.85
N LEU A 42 1.53 -7.44 -5.42
CA LEU A 42 0.11 -7.16 -5.62
C LEU A 42 -0.12 -5.65 -5.70
N GLU A 43 -1.11 -5.28 -6.50
CA GLU A 43 -1.52 -3.89 -6.68
C GLU A 43 -3.04 -3.80 -6.83
N THR A 44 -3.63 -2.75 -6.28
CA THR A 44 -4.98 -2.33 -6.63
C THR A 44 -5.05 -0.81 -6.71
N HIS A 45 -5.95 -0.32 -7.56
CA HIS A 45 -6.04 1.09 -7.85
C HIS A 45 -7.46 1.48 -8.28
N GLY A 46 -7.78 2.77 -8.23
CA GLY A 46 -9.13 3.25 -8.54
C GLY A 46 -9.23 4.75 -8.81
N TYR A 47 -10.28 5.13 -9.56
CA TYR A 47 -10.51 6.49 -10.08
C TYR A 47 -11.79 7.10 -9.50
N TYR A 48 -11.85 7.40 -8.19
CA TYR A 48 -13.05 7.98 -7.58
C TYR A 48 -12.83 8.38 -6.13
N ALA A 49 -13.80 9.13 -5.59
CA ALA A 49 -13.93 9.37 -4.17
C ALA A 49 -14.00 8.04 -3.40
N ILE A 50 -13.14 7.90 -2.41
CA ILE A 50 -13.13 6.71 -1.56
C ILE A 50 -14.06 6.96 -0.37
N PRO A 51 -15.01 6.06 -0.10
CA PRO A 51 -15.88 6.21 1.06
C PRO A 51 -15.05 6.18 2.35
N ALA A 52 -15.31 7.11 3.25
CA ALA A 52 -14.76 7.05 4.60
C ALA A 52 -15.53 6.00 5.42
N PRO A 53 -14.85 5.12 6.19
CA PRO A 53 -13.40 4.99 6.30
C PRO A 53 -12.78 4.28 5.09
N TRP A 54 -11.65 4.80 4.60
CA TRP A 54 -10.89 4.14 3.54
C TRP A 54 -10.23 2.88 4.09
N THR A 55 -10.68 1.73 3.62
CA THR A 55 -10.17 0.41 3.99
C THR A 55 -9.65 -0.34 2.78
N PHE A 56 -8.73 -1.27 3.01
CA PHE A 56 -8.26 -2.21 1.98
C PHE A 56 -8.17 -3.63 2.54
N ALA A 57 -8.27 -4.59 1.64
CA ALA A 57 -8.09 -6.00 1.92
C ALA A 57 -7.41 -6.68 0.72
N PHE A 58 -6.27 -7.28 0.95
CA PHE A 58 -5.55 -8.08 -0.03
C PHE A 58 -5.44 -9.52 0.40
N HIS A 59 -5.52 -10.42 -0.57
CA HIS A 59 -5.25 -11.83 -0.41
C HIS A 59 -4.08 -12.18 -1.31
N VAL A 60 -3.01 -12.71 -0.73
CA VAL A 60 -1.82 -13.15 -1.47
C VAL A 60 -1.57 -14.61 -1.14
N ASP A 61 -1.30 -15.42 -2.16
CA ASP A 61 -0.87 -16.80 -1.94
C ASP A 61 0.60 -16.78 -1.49
N ASP A 62 0.92 -17.49 -0.40
CA ASP A 62 2.25 -17.46 0.25
C ASP A 62 3.38 -17.85 -0.73
N ASP A 63 3.05 -18.71 -1.70
CA ASP A 63 3.94 -19.21 -2.75
C ASP A 63 4.35 -18.12 -3.78
N GLU A 64 3.71 -16.95 -3.78
CA GLU A 64 4.05 -15.84 -4.69
C GLU A 64 5.23 -14.98 -4.20
N SER A 65 5.59 -15.09 -2.93
CA SER A 65 6.75 -14.38 -2.40
C SER A 65 8.05 -14.94 -3.01
N PRO A 66 8.89 -14.14 -3.70
CA PRO A 66 10.20 -14.61 -4.14
C PRO A 66 11.05 -15.00 -2.94
N GLU A 67 12.08 -15.83 -3.11
CA GLU A 67 13.16 -15.96 -2.14
C GLU A 67 14.50 -15.65 -2.81
N PRO A 68 15.46 -14.99 -2.12
CA PRO A 68 15.37 -14.42 -0.78
C PRO A 68 14.61 -13.07 -0.73
N VAL A 69 13.94 -12.79 0.39
CA VAL A 69 13.33 -11.48 0.73
C VAL A 69 13.96 -10.92 1.98
N GLU A 70 14.30 -9.64 1.97
CA GLU A 70 14.73 -8.90 3.16
C GLU A 70 13.54 -8.31 3.92
N ALA A 71 12.56 -7.77 3.19
CA ALA A 71 11.35 -7.21 3.78
C ALA A 71 10.16 -7.26 2.82
N HIS A 72 8.96 -7.39 3.37
CA HIS A 72 7.71 -7.11 2.65
C HIS A 72 7.16 -5.76 3.09
N GLN A 73 6.59 -5.01 2.16
CA GLN A 73 6.18 -3.63 2.38
C GLN A 73 4.87 -3.32 1.70
N ILE A 74 4.06 -2.47 2.32
CA ILE A 74 2.86 -1.89 1.71
C ILE A 74 3.03 -0.38 1.54
N ARG A 75 2.55 0.14 0.40
CA ARG A 75 2.58 1.57 0.05
C ARG A 75 1.22 2.01 -0.48
N VAL A 76 0.85 3.25 -0.20
CA VAL A 76 -0.31 3.92 -0.80
C VAL A 76 0.17 5.20 -1.45
N GLN A 77 -0.23 5.40 -2.70
CA GLN A 77 0.09 6.58 -3.48
C GLN A 77 -1.21 7.25 -3.96
N VAL A 78 -1.18 8.57 -4.06
CA VAL A 78 -2.24 9.38 -4.66
C VAL A 78 -1.63 10.24 -5.74
N LEU A 79 -2.21 10.17 -6.93
CA LEU A 79 -1.76 10.86 -8.12
C LEU A 79 -2.86 11.81 -8.62
N ASP A 80 -2.45 12.99 -9.08
CA ASP A 80 -3.26 13.90 -9.89
C ASP A 80 -2.68 13.92 -11.30
N LYS A 81 -3.40 13.36 -12.27
CA LYS A 81 -2.96 13.27 -13.69
C LYS A 81 -1.50 12.78 -13.80
N ASP A 82 -1.21 11.65 -13.16
CA ASP A 82 0.10 10.99 -13.11
C ASP A 82 1.19 11.70 -12.26
N VAL A 83 0.87 12.83 -11.62
CA VAL A 83 1.77 13.49 -10.66
C VAL A 83 1.51 12.95 -9.25
N LEU A 84 2.53 12.41 -8.59
CA LEU A 84 2.43 11.95 -7.20
C LEU A 84 2.24 13.13 -6.24
N ILE A 85 1.05 13.28 -5.65
CA ILE A 85 0.70 14.38 -4.74
C ILE A 85 0.68 13.99 -3.26
N ALA A 86 0.47 12.71 -2.97
CA ALA A 86 0.56 12.17 -1.61
C ALA A 86 1.07 10.73 -1.64
N ASP A 87 1.73 10.35 -0.56
CA ASP A 87 2.33 9.04 -0.38
C ASP A 87 2.21 8.66 1.09
N ALA A 88 2.22 7.37 1.42
CA ALA A 88 2.31 6.96 2.80
C ALA A 88 3.70 7.37 3.35
N SER A 89 3.75 7.95 4.56
CA SER A 89 4.97 8.57 5.10
C SER A 89 6.15 7.62 5.25
N GLU A 90 5.85 6.33 5.42
CA GLU A 90 6.80 5.24 5.59
C GLU A 90 6.35 4.03 4.77
N GLN A 91 7.31 3.22 4.34
CA GLN A 91 7.02 1.87 3.85
C GLN A 91 6.69 1.00 5.07
N PHE A 92 5.42 0.62 5.22
CA PHE A 92 4.99 -0.13 6.38
C PHE A 92 5.43 -1.58 6.23
N ALA A 93 6.29 -2.03 7.15
CA ALA A 93 6.79 -3.39 7.16
C ALA A 93 5.64 -4.37 7.40
N ILE A 94 5.57 -5.38 6.55
CA ILE A 94 4.66 -6.51 6.72
C ILE A 94 5.44 -7.65 7.36
N ASP A 95 4.98 -8.11 8.52
CA ASP A 95 5.45 -9.37 9.09
C ASP A 95 4.83 -10.54 8.33
N TRP A 96 5.52 -10.93 7.25
CA TRP A 96 5.07 -11.99 6.35
C TRP A 96 5.04 -13.35 7.02
N VAL A 97 5.87 -13.60 8.04
CA VAL A 97 6.05 -14.92 8.66
C VAL A 97 5.10 -15.11 9.84
N ALA A 98 4.92 -14.10 10.70
CA ALA A 98 4.29 -14.28 12.00
C ALA A 98 2.77 -14.49 11.96
N SER A 99 2.06 -14.06 10.91
CA SER A 99 0.60 -14.16 10.86
C SER A 99 0.04 -14.46 9.47
N GLU A 100 -1.11 -15.14 9.42
CA GLU A 100 -1.92 -15.28 8.20
C GLU A 100 -2.72 -14.01 7.92
N VAL A 101 -3.04 -13.23 8.95
CA VAL A 101 -3.78 -11.97 8.83
C VAL A 101 -2.98 -10.87 9.52
N SER A 102 -2.72 -9.77 8.81
CA SER A 102 -2.11 -8.58 9.40
C SER A 102 -2.94 -7.34 9.11
N VAL A 103 -2.96 -6.42 10.07
CA VAL A 103 -3.74 -5.18 10.02
C VAL A 103 -2.80 -3.99 10.06
N HIS A 104 -2.92 -3.10 9.08
CA HIS A 104 -2.03 -1.94 8.91
C HIS A 104 -2.83 -0.64 8.94
N ASN A 105 -2.28 0.40 9.58
CA ASN A 105 -2.88 1.73 9.57
C ASN A 105 -1.92 2.67 8.85
N LEU A 106 -2.27 3.02 7.62
CA LEU A 106 -1.43 3.81 6.72
C LEU A 106 -1.86 5.28 6.84
N VAL A 107 -0.89 6.19 6.93
CA VAL A 107 -1.15 7.63 6.99
C VAL A 107 -0.56 8.27 5.75
N LEU A 108 -1.41 8.91 4.95
CA LEU A 108 -0.99 9.67 3.79
C LEU A 108 -0.43 11.01 4.23
N VAL A 109 0.73 11.35 3.68
CA VAL A 109 1.36 12.66 3.82
C VAL A 109 1.49 13.32 2.45
N PRO A 110 1.39 14.66 2.38
CA PRO A 110 1.61 15.38 1.14
C PRO A 110 3.05 15.20 0.67
N ARG A 111 3.25 15.05 -0.64
CA ARG A 111 4.57 15.16 -1.24
C ARG A 111 4.84 16.62 -1.59
N ALA A 112 6.02 17.12 -1.24
CA ALA A 112 6.52 18.36 -1.80
C ALA A 112 6.74 18.12 -3.30
N ILE A 113 5.97 18.83 -4.13
CA ILE A 113 6.09 18.83 -5.59
C ILE A 113 7.17 19.83 -5.99
#